data_AF-A0A498SE54-F1
#
_entry.id   AF-A0A498SE54-F1
#
_cell.length_a   1.000
_cell.length_b   1.000
_cell.length_c   1.000
_cell.angle_alpha   90.00
_cell.angle_beta   90.00
_cell.angle_gamma   90.00
#
_symmetry.space_group_name_H-M   'P 1'
#
loop_
_entity.id
_entity.type
_entity.pdbx_description
1 polymer ?
#
loop_
_entity_poly.entity_id
_entity_poly.type
_entity_poly.pdbx_seq_one_letter_code
_entity_poly.pdbx_strand_id
1 'polypeptide(L)'
;MDMMTLYGTSANVEKCECMGVQYYGAKPNITEKGPFSFRMTERKKDLKFSEDSNTVYYKSYKQYFYDPDISCPKCRNDPELLLPNVVALETVTTMIQEKDCDATCRLIVDIGMLLMGEYPFRKLRPLNVTSYGYNDPIVSFVNSPIFKFLSDKFNGGKPIIPLKIPYLPNLAIFYRLNNSNDEYYIIETGKKDINSIGLIREWAGSDLLPSPWWQTTQARMINGTDTGSFAPLHLTPDSILLFFSSFLCRSFTAVFSKYSTYKEMKSIEFMVPEKEFDTINNNYIGFRYRNPERIKYFPEWNPCSKRTTSNNFTSCSNTNIKCSLEQNLCHHCCKGSYVNGTYLLPPGMFPLVCFPGKNETLPISAIISPPYFSYSPKEVIDSVIGFQRLNVKPSVFKFIREPDFNSIAKFDDTNDVNSSAR
;
A
#
# COMPACT_ATOMS: atom_id res chain seq x y z
N MET A 1 0.00 27.54 7.38
CA MET A 1 0.93 26.82 6.48
C MET A 1 1.25 25.55 7.22
N ASP A 2 0.44 24.52 7.02
CA ASP A 2 0.57 23.28 7.78
C ASP A 2 1.77 22.53 7.24
N MET A 3 2.77 22.36 8.12
CA MET A 3 4.03 21.72 7.80
C MET A 3 4.00 20.33 8.46
N MET A 4 3.70 19.31 7.67
CA MET A 4 3.70 17.93 8.13
C MET A 4 5.10 17.36 7.91
N THR A 5 5.66 16.68 8.91
CA THR A 5 6.93 15.97 8.75
C THR A 5 6.63 14.52 8.43
N LEU A 6 7.05 14.05 7.26
CA LEU A 6 7.01 12.63 6.93
C LEU A 6 8.35 12.00 7.30
N TYR A 7 8.27 10.87 8.01
CA TYR A 7 9.42 10.05 8.36
C TYR A 7 9.35 8.76 7.55
N GLY A 8 10.38 8.47 6.76
CA GLY A 8 10.54 7.18 6.10
C GLY A 8 11.77 6.45 6.64
N THR A 9 11.64 5.15 6.86
CA THR A 9 12.79 4.27 7.11
C THR A 9 12.92 3.29 5.94
N SER A 10 14.14 2.82 5.68
CA SER A 10 14.43 1.83 4.64
C SER A 10 15.08 0.62 5.27
N ALA A 11 14.62 -0.57 4.89
CA ALA A 11 15.21 -1.83 5.32
C ALA A 11 16.38 -2.21 4.40
N ASN A 12 17.59 -2.19 4.93
CA ASN A 12 18.80 -2.58 4.20
C ASN A 12 19.13 -4.05 4.41
N VAL A 13 19.27 -4.83 3.33
CA VAL A 13 19.69 -6.23 3.38
C VAL A 13 21.23 -6.32 3.41
N GLU A 14 21.81 -7.24 4.17
CA GLU A 14 23.27 -7.42 4.16
C GLU A 14 23.77 -8.29 2.98
N LYS A 15 24.91 -7.92 2.38
CA LYS A 15 25.42 -8.51 1.13
C LYS A 15 25.65 -10.04 1.22
N CYS A 16 26.08 -10.57 2.36
CA CYS A 16 26.30 -12.01 2.55
C CYS A 16 24.99 -12.81 2.66
N GLU A 17 23.89 -12.15 3.03
CA GLU A 17 22.61 -12.80 3.29
C GLU A 17 21.73 -12.85 2.04
N CYS A 18 21.94 -11.93 1.10
CA CYS A 18 21.27 -11.95 -0.20
C CYS A 18 21.42 -13.29 -0.95
N MET A 19 22.57 -13.96 -0.86
CA MET A 19 22.75 -15.28 -1.49
C MET A 19 21.86 -16.35 -0.85
N GLY A 20 21.69 -16.30 0.48
CA GLY A 20 20.78 -17.16 1.23
C GLY A 20 19.33 -16.98 0.78
N VAL A 21 18.89 -15.72 0.68
CA VAL A 21 17.53 -15.38 0.23
C VAL A 21 17.33 -15.80 -1.23
N GLN A 22 18.23 -15.38 -2.12
CA GLN A 22 18.11 -15.54 -3.57
C GLN A 22 18.14 -17.00 -4.04
N TYR A 23 19.01 -17.83 -3.45
CA TYR A 23 19.24 -19.19 -3.95
C TYR A 23 18.66 -20.29 -3.05
N TYR A 24 18.42 -19.99 -1.77
CA TYR A 24 18.01 -20.99 -0.78
C TYR A 24 16.69 -20.66 -0.08
N GLY A 25 16.03 -19.54 -0.44
CA GLY A 25 14.76 -19.13 0.18
C GLY A 25 14.91 -18.83 1.67
N ALA A 26 16.10 -18.44 2.13
CA ALA A 26 16.33 -18.06 3.52
C ALA A 26 15.51 -16.81 3.89
N LYS A 27 15.19 -16.66 5.17
CA LYS A 27 14.52 -15.46 5.68
C LYS A 27 15.46 -14.26 5.49
N PRO A 28 14.99 -13.13 4.92
CA PRO A 28 15.80 -11.94 4.80
C PRO A 28 16.14 -11.41 6.19
N ASN A 29 17.41 -11.06 6.39
CA ASN A 29 17.85 -10.32 7.56
C ASN A 29 18.20 -8.89 7.14
N ILE A 30 17.62 -7.95 7.87
CA ILE A 30 17.61 -6.54 7.49
C ILE A 30 18.04 -5.66 8.65
N THR A 31 18.56 -4.50 8.29
CA THR A 31 18.89 -3.43 9.22
C THR A 31 18.10 -2.18 8.85
N GLU A 32 17.34 -1.65 9.79
CA GLU A 32 16.60 -0.42 9.57
C GLU A 32 17.56 0.78 9.43
N LYS A 33 17.30 1.64 8.43
CA LYS A 33 18.02 2.88 8.18
C LYS A 33 17.04 4.03 8.08
N GLY A 34 17.18 5.03 8.95
CA GLY A 34 16.34 6.22 8.94
C GLY A 34 16.35 6.96 10.28
N PRO A 35 15.52 7.99 10.42
CA PRO A 35 14.58 8.46 9.41
C PRO A 35 15.24 9.28 8.29
N PHE A 36 14.66 9.19 7.10
CA PHE A 36 14.78 10.17 6.03
C PHE A 36 13.55 11.06 6.09
N SER A 37 13.76 12.33 6.40
CA SER A 37 12.68 13.23 6.77
C SER A 37 12.39 14.26 5.70
N PHE A 38 11.10 14.49 5.44
CA PHE A 38 10.63 15.49 4.50
C PHE A 38 9.65 16.43 5.19
N ARG A 39 9.77 17.73 4.92
CA ARG A 39 8.72 18.72 5.19
C ARG A 39 7.74 18.73 4.03
N MET A 40 6.49 18.48 4.32
CA MET A 40 5.39 18.57 3.37
C MET A 40 4.61 19.87 3.61
N THR A 41 4.28 20.55 2.52
CA THR A 41 3.32 21.67 2.53
C THR A 41 2.17 21.37 1.58
N GLU A 42 0.95 21.59 2.04
CA GLU A 42 -0.27 21.40 1.28
C GLU A 42 -1.01 22.72 1.06
N ARG A 43 -1.56 22.93 -0.14
CA ARG A 43 -2.40 24.08 -0.48
C ARG A 43 -3.58 23.65 -1.36
N LYS A 44 -4.80 23.85 -0.86
CA LYS A 44 -6.02 23.72 -1.65
C LYS A 44 -6.14 24.91 -2.61
N LYS A 45 -6.27 24.66 -3.91
CA LYS A 45 -6.37 25.66 -4.99
C LYS A 45 -7.57 25.38 -5.88
N ASP A 46 -7.81 26.30 -6.82
CA ASP A 46 -8.85 26.21 -7.85
C ASP A 46 -10.26 26.09 -7.26
N LEU A 47 -10.51 26.77 -6.14
CA LEU A 47 -11.77 26.68 -5.41
C LEU A 47 -12.95 27.14 -6.27
N LYS A 48 -13.97 26.31 -6.40
CA LYS A 48 -15.23 26.64 -7.08
C LYS A 48 -16.39 26.15 -6.24
N PHE A 49 -17.26 27.06 -5.80
CA PHE A 49 -18.49 26.72 -5.09
C PHE A 49 -19.57 26.34 -6.09
N SER A 50 -20.45 25.41 -5.72
CA SER A 50 -21.70 25.17 -6.44
C SER A 50 -22.60 26.41 -6.40
N GLU A 51 -23.57 26.51 -7.30
CA GLU A 51 -24.52 27.64 -7.34
C GLU A 51 -25.28 27.82 -6.02
N ASP A 52 -25.65 26.70 -5.39
CA ASP A 52 -26.31 26.67 -4.08
C ASP A 52 -25.34 26.78 -2.89
N SER A 53 -24.03 26.83 -3.18
CA SER A 53 -22.90 26.85 -2.23
C SER A 53 -22.88 25.68 -1.23
N ASN A 54 -23.56 24.57 -1.53
CA ASN A 54 -23.55 23.41 -0.64
C ASN A 54 -22.28 22.59 -0.79
N THR A 55 -21.67 22.57 -1.98
CA THR A 55 -20.40 21.88 -2.22
C THR A 55 -19.32 22.84 -2.70
N VAL A 56 -18.07 22.44 -2.50
CA VAL A 56 -16.90 23.14 -3.01
C VAL A 56 -15.97 22.15 -3.70
N TYR A 57 -15.57 22.52 -4.91
CA TYR A 57 -14.52 21.87 -5.68
C TYR A 57 -13.17 22.46 -5.31
N TYR A 58 -12.14 21.62 -5.18
CA TYR A 58 -10.74 22.07 -5.09
C TYR A 58 -9.76 20.99 -5.57
N LYS A 59 -8.50 21.39 -5.76
CA LYS A 59 -7.36 20.47 -5.91
C LYS A 59 -6.36 20.71 -4.78
N SER A 60 -5.86 19.64 -4.15
CA SER A 60 -4.88 19.76 -3.07
C SER A 60 -3.46 19.60 -3.59
N TYR A 61 -2.72 20.70 -3.68
CA TYR A 61 -1.33 20.67 -4.16
C TYR A 61 -0.36 20.41 -3.02
N LYS A 62 0.48 19.38 -3.14
CA LYS A 62 1.44 18.95 -2.13
C LYS A 62 2.87 19.16 -2.64
N GLN A 63 3.73 19.70 -1.78
CA GLN A 63 5.15 19.88 -2.03
C GLN A 63 5.95 19.22 -0.92
N TYR A 64 7.01 18.52 -1.27
CA TYR A 64 7.86 17.76 -0.35
C TYR A 64 9.30 18.24 -0.45
N PHE A 65 9.89 18.59 0.69
CA PHE A 65 11.25 19.09 0.79
C PHE A 65 12.04 18.23 1.77
N TYR A 66 13.10 17.57 1.29
CA TYR A 66 13.99 16.79 2.15
C TYR A 66 14.64 17.71 3.19
N ASP A 67 14.60 17.32 4.46
CA ASP A 67 15.22 18.03 5.57
C ASP A 67 16.31 17.16 6.21
N PRO A 68 17.60 17.43 5.90
CA PRO A 68 18.72 16.67 6.45
C PRO A 68 18.91 16.90 7.95
N ASP A 69 18.48 18.03 8.51
CA ASP A 69 18.76 18.39 9.90
C ASP A 69 17.95 17.53 10.87
N ILE A 70 16.70 17.22 10.51
CA ILE A 70 15.81 16.33 11.27
C ILE A 70 15.84 14.87 10.77
N SER A 71 16.64 14.58 9.73
CA SER A 71 16.98 13.22 9.31
C SER A 71 18.08 12.62 10.18
N CYS A 72 18.23 11.30 10.15
CA CYS A 72 19.28 10.61 10.89
C CYS A 72 20.68 11.09 10.43
N PRO A 73 21.67 11.29 11.34
CA PRO A 73 22.99 11.80 10.95
C PRO A 73 23.71 10.96 9.89
N LYS A 74 23.55 9.63 9.96
CA LYS A 74 24.12 8.67 8.99
C LYS A 74 23.33 8.58 7.68
N CYS A 75 22.19 9.26 7.57
CA CYS A 75 21.30 9.26 6.42
C CYS A 75 21.49 10.51 5.54
N ARG A 76 22.10 11.57 6.07
CA ARG A 76 22.24 12.88 5.41
C ARG A 76 22.99 12.84 4.08
N ASN A 77 23.89 11.88 3.93
CA ASN A 77 24.66 11.66 2.70
C ASN A 77 23.98 10.71 1.71
N ASP A 78 22.74 10.27 2.00
CA ASP A 78 21.94 9.38 1.16
C ASP A 78 22.74 8.14 0.70
N PRO A 79 23.21 7.30 1.66
CA PRO A 79 24.12 6.21 1.36
C PRO A 79 23.42 5.13 0.52
N GLU A 80 24.18 4.46 -0.34
CA GLU A 80 23.67 3.30 -1.07
C GLU A 80 23.31 2.17 -0.10
N LEU A 81 22.08 1.71 -0.19
CA LEU A 81 21.56 0.55 0.52
C LEU A 81 21.31 -0.58 -0.48
N LEU A 82 21.43 -1.82 -0.03
CA LEU A 82 21.05 -2.98 -0.81
C LEU A 82 19.56 -3.23 -0.60
N LEU A 83 18.78 -2.92 -1.63
CA LEU A 83 17.31 -2.93 -1.61
C LEU A 83 16.75 -3.93 -2.63
N PRO A 84 15.52 -4.44 -2.44
CA PRO A 84 14.85 -5.25 -3.45
C PRO A 84 14.71 -4.50 -4.77
N ASN A 85 15.01 -5.19 -5.86
CA ASN A 85 14.86 -4.66 -7.21
C ASN A 85 13.43 -4.84 -7.69
N VAL A 86 12.56 -3.89 -7.32
CA VAL A 86 11.12 -3.96 -7.58
C VAL A 86 10.78 -4.08 -9.07
N VAL A 87 11.57 -3.50 -9.98
CA VAL A 87 11.31 -3.60 -11.43
C VAL A 87 11.62 -4.99 -11.95
N ALA A 88 12.79 -5.54 -11.61
CA ALA A 88 13.15 -6.90 -12.02
C ALA A 88 12.16 -7.93 -11.45
N LEU A 89 11.78 -7.78 -10.19
CA LEU A 89 10.80 -8.65 -9.55
C LEU A 89 9.43 -8.57 -10.23
N GLU A 90 8.93 -7.37 -10.53
CA GLU A 90 7.64 -7.21 -11.23
C GLU A 90 7.70 -7.74 -12.68
N THR A 91 8.85 -7.60 -13.33
CA THR A 91 9.08 -8.13 -14.67
C THR A 91 8.89 -9.65 -14.68
N VAL A 92 9.48 -10.33 -13.70
CA VAL A 92 9.33 -11.78 -13.54
C VAL A 92 7.90 -12.18 -13.20
N THR A 93 7.24 -11.49 -12.25
CA THR A 93 5.84 -11.81 -11.87
C THR A 93 4.88 -11.65 -13.05
N THR A 94 5.02 -10.56 -13.81
CA THR A 94 4.21 -10.30 -15.01
C THR A 94 4.40 -11.40 -16.05
N MET A 95 5.63 -11.87 -16.27
CA MET A 95 5.91 -12.93 -17.24
C MET A 95 5.41 -14.31 -16.82
N ILE A 96 5.47 -14.62 -15.53
CA ILE A 96 4.88 -15.86 -15.00
C ILE A 96 3.37 -15.90 -15.24
N GLN A 97 2.72 -14.74 -15.18
CA GLN A 97 1.27 -14.59 -15.39
C GLN A 97 0.87 -14.55 -16.85
N GLU A 98 1.77 -14.11 -17.73
CA GLU A 98 1.47 -14.00 -19.15
C GLU A 98 1.29 -15.38 -19.77
N LYS A 99 0.09 -15.64 -20.27
CA LYS A 99 -0.28 -16.95 -20.83
C LYS A 99 0.44 -17.22 -22.16
N ASP A 100 0.78 -16.16 -22.87
CA ASP A 100 1.44 -16.21 -24.18
C ASP A 100 2.98 -16.30 -24.06
N CYS A 101 3.56 -16.17 -22.85
CA CYS A 101 5.01 -16.30 -22.63
C CYS A 101 5.39 -17.75 -22.30
N ASP A 102 5.65 -18.52 -23.36
CA ASP A 102 6.11 -19.90 -23.29
C ASP A 102 7.55 -20.05 -22.76
N ALA A 103 8.08 -21.28 -22.72
CA ALA A 103 9.43 -21.56 -22.23
C ALA A 103 10.53 -20.80 -23.00
N THR A 104 10.33 -20.57 -24.30
CA THR A 104 11.28 -19.85 -25.16
C THR A 104 11.29 -18.37 -24.80
N CYS A 105 10.12 -17.77 -24.65
CA CYS A 105 9.96 -16.40 -24.16
C CYS A 105 10.66 -16.18 -22.82
N ARG A 106 10.44 -17.09 -21.85
CA ARG A 106 11.08 -17.04 -20.52
C ARG A 106 12.61 -17.10 -20.62
N LEU A 107 13.16 -18.00 -21.43
CA LEU A 107 14.60 -18.12 -21.63
C LEU A 107 15.20 -16.83 -22.21
N ILE A 108 14.54 -16.20 -23.19
CA ILE A 108 15.00 -14.94 -23.79
C ILE A 108 15.04 -13.83 -22.75
N VAL A 109 14.01 -13.74 -21.90
CA VAL A 109 14.00 -12.76 -20.82
C VAL A 109 15.12 -13.05 -19.84
N ASP A 110 15.27 -14.29 -19.39
CA ASP A 110 16.28 -14.66 -18.38
C ASP A 110 17.68 -14.26 -18.87
N ILE A 111 18.00 -14.55 -20.14
CA ILE A 111 19.24 -14.11 -20.78
C ILE A 111 19.32 -12.58 -20.82
N GLY A 112 18.23 -11.89 -21.19
CA GLY A 112 18.16 -10.44 -21.22
C GLY A 112 18.43 -9.81 -19.85
N MET A 113 17.78 -10.30 -18.78
CA MET A 113 18.00 -9.86 -17.41
C MET A 113 19.46 -10.06 -16.98
N LEU A 114 20.04 -11.23 -17.27
CA LEU A 114 21.46 -11.50 -16.98
C LEU A 114 22.39 -10.53 -17.72
N LEU A 115 22.15 -10.27 -19.01
CA LEU A 115 22.95 -9.33 -19.82
C LEU A 115 22.83 -7.88 -19.33
N MET A 116 21.65 -7.50 -18.82
CA MET A 116 21.43 -6.18 -18.22
C MET A 116 21.99 -6.07 -16.80
N GLY A 117 22.47 -7.16 -16.20
CA GLY A 117 22.94 -7.20 -14.82
C GLY A 117 21.80 -7.02 -13.81
N GLU A 118 20.60 -7.48 -14.16
CA GLU A 118 19.42 -7.41 -13.31
C GLU A 118 19.42 -8.55 -12.30
N TYR A 119 19.43 -8.19 -11.02
CA TYR A 119 19.40 -9.12 -9.89
C TYR A 119 18.24 -8.76 -8.95
N PRO A 120 17.72 -9.71 -8.14
CA PRO A 120 16.63 -9.46 -7.19
C PRO A 120 16.92 -8.38 -6.15
N PHE A 121 18.20 -8.08 -5.89
CA PHE A 121 18.64 -7.01 -5.01
C PHE A 121 19.62 -6.10 -5.74
N ARG A 122 19.54 -4.80 -5.46
CA ARG A 122 20.41 -3.79 -6.07
C ARG A 122 20.80 -2.72 -5.07
N LYS A 123 22.01 -2.18 -5.24
CA LYS A 123 22.44 -0.99 -4.52
C LYS A 123 21.72 0.23 -5.06
N LEU A 124 20.92 0.86 -4.22
CA LEU A 124 20.11 2.02 -4.56
C LEU A 124 20.17 3.03 -3.42
N ARG A 125 19.97 4.31 -3.75
CA ARG A 125 19.89 5.39 -2.78
C ARG A 125 18.44 5.57 -2.29
N PRO A 126 18.18 5.61 -0.97
CA PRO A 126 16.83 5.76 -0.43
C PRO A 126 16.05 6.96 -0.98
N LEU A 127 16.69 8.12 -1.13
CA LEU A 127 15.98 9.30 -1.65
C LEU A 127 15.58 9.16 -3.13
N ASN A 128 16.37 8.42 -3.92
CA ASN A 128 16.04 8.09 -5.31
C ASN A 128 14.89 7.08 -5.40
N VAL A 129 14.93 6.02 -4.59
CA VAL A 129 13.85 5.00 -4.59
C VAL A 129 12.52 5.59 -4.12
N THR A 130 12.56 6.49 -3.15
CA THR A 130 11.34 7.09 -2.60
C THR A 130 10.82 8.24 -3.45
N SER A 131 11.66 9.23 -3.79
CA SER A 131 11.19 10.55 -4.26
C SER A 131 11.79 11.03 -5.58
N TYR A 132 13.12 10.96 -5.75
CA TYR A 132 13.80 11.58 -6.90
C TYR A 132 13.82 10.70 -8.16
N GLY A 133 13.61 9.41 -7.99
CA GLY A 133 13.68 8.42 -9.06
C GLY A 133 15.09 7.91 -9.32
N TYR A 134 15.17 6.71 -9.86
CA TYR A 134 16.41 6.14 -10.40
C TYR A 134 16.20 5.61 -11.81
N ASN A 135 17.29 5.56 -12.58
CA ASN A 135 17.33 4.95 -13.90
C ASN A 135 17.43 3.43 -13.75
N ASP A 136 16.41 2.74 -14.26
CA ASP A 136 16.36 1.29 -14.27
C ASP A 136 16.71 0.75 -15.68
N PRO A 137 17.63 -0.22 -15.82
CA PRO A 137 18.01 -0.80 -17.11
C PRO A 137 16.84 -1.45 -17.85
N ILE A 138 15.94 -2.16 -17.17
CA ILE A 138 14.75 -2.76 -17.81
C ILE A 138 13.84 -1.65 -18.33
N VAL A 139 13.54 -0.64 -17.51
CA VAL A 139 12.71 0.50 -17.94
C VAL A 139 13.37 1.25 -19.11
N SER A 140 14.69 1.46 -19.05
CA SER A 140 15.45 2.14 -20.11
C SER A 140 15.43 1.32 -21.41
N PHE A 141 15.56 -0.01 -21.31
CA PHE A 141 15.51 -0.91 -22.44
C PHE A 141 14.12 -0.94 -23.08
N VAL A 142 13.05 -1.09 -22.30
CA VAL A 142 11.67 -1.10 -22.82
C VAL A 142 11.32 0.22 -23.53
N ASN A 143 11.90 1.34 -23.08
CA ASN A 143 11.72 2.65 -23.72
C ASN A 143 12.66 2.92 -24.89
N SER A 144 13.55 1.99 -25.24
CA SER A 144 14.57 2.19 -26.27
C SER A 144 14.04 1.95 -27.69
N PRO A 145 14.61 2.63 -28.71
CA PRO A 145 14.26 2.36 -30.11
C PRO A 145 14.52 0.90 -30.54
N ILE A 146 15.52 0.25 -29.92
CA ILE A 146 15.85 -1.14 -30.24
C ILE A 146 14.77 -2.10 -29.74
N PHE A 147 14.17 -1.86 -28.57
CA PHE A 147 13.05 -2.68 -28.08
C PHE A 147 11.82 -2.53 -28.98
N LYS A 148 11.52 -1.32 -29.45
CA LYS A 148 10.45 -1.07 -30.42
C LYS A 148 10.71 -1.83 -31.73
N PHE A 149 11.92 -1.72 -32.27
CA PHE A 149 12.32 -2.47 -33.47
C PHE A 149 12.17 -3.99 -33.31
N LEU A 150 12.61 -4.55 -32.18
CA LEU A 150 12.47 -5.97 -31.89
C LEU A 150 10.99 -6.37 -31.82
N SER A 151 10.17 -5.59 -31.12
CA SER A 151 8.73 -5.84 -30.97
C SER A 151 8.00 -5.79 -32.32
N ASP A 152 8.31 -4.80 -33.15
CA ASP A 152 7.74 -4.65 -34.50
C ASP A 152 8.14 -5.82 -35.42
N LYS A 153 9.41 -6.24 -35.37
CA LYS A 153 9.96 -7.27 -36.27
C LYS A 153 9.61 -8.70 -35.86
N PHE A 154 9.55 -9.00 -34.56
CA PHE A 154 9.46 -10.38 -34.06
C PHE A 154 8.14 -10.71 -33.36
N ASN A 155 7.32 -9.72 -33.01
CA ASN A 155 6.06 -9.93 -32.31
C ASN A 155 4.89 -9.13 -32.89
N GLY A 156 4.99 -8.74 -34.18
CA GLY A 156 3.91 -8.05 -34.90
C GLY A 156 3.49 -6.72 -34.28
N GLY A 157 4.42 -6.01 -33.63
CA GLY A 157 4.18 -4.74 -32.95
C GLY A 157 3.64 -4.88 -31.52
N LYS A 158 3.43 -6.10 -31.01
CA LYS A 158 3.15 -6.33 -29.59
C LYS A 158 4.46 -6.27 -28.79
N PRO A 159 4.47 -5.68 -27.59
CA PRO A 159 5.65 -5.69 -26.73
C PRO A 159 6.14 -7.13 -26.49
N ILE A 160 7.42 -7.41 -26.75
CA ILE A 160 8.03 -8.73 -26.47
C ILE A 160 8.00 -9.03 -24.97
N ILE A 161 8.12 -7.96 -24.17
CA ILE A 161 7.93 -8.01 -22.73
C ILE A 161 6.59 -7.30 -22.44
N PRO A 162 5.56 -8.00 -21.94
CA PRO A 162 4.22 -7.46 -21.69
C PRO A 162 4.16 -6.59 -20.43
N LEU A 163 5.23 -5.85 -20.14
CA LEU A 163 5.27 -4.91 -19.04
C LEU A 163 4.37 -3.71 -19.39
N LYS A 164 3.23 -3.61 -18.70
CA LYS A 164 2.36 -2.42 -18.75
C LYS A 164 2.93 -1.30 -17.88
N ILE A 165 4.21 -0.98 -18.05
CA ILE A 165 4.84 0.13 -17.35
C ILE A 165 4.50 1.40 -18.15
N PRO A 166 3.77 2.37 -17.58
CA PRO A 166 3.58 3.67 -18.24
C PRO A 166 4.96 4.30 -18.52
N TYR A 167 5.05 5.26 -19.44
CA TYR A 167 6.33 5.93 -19.69
C TYR A 167 6.82 6.66 -18.42
N LEU A 168 7.71 5.99 -17.68
CA LEU A 168 8.31 6.43 -16.43
C LEU A 168 9.81 6.57 -16.68
N PRO A 169 10.32 7.75 -17.07
CA PRO A 169 11.76 7.95 -17.30
C PRO A 169 12.60 7.63 -16.05
N ASN A 170 12.03 7.77 -14.85
CA ASN A 170 12.64 7.34 -13.60
C ASN A 170 11.59 6.65 -12.72
N LEU A 171 12.00 5.61 -11.98
CA LEU A 171 11.12 4.90 -11.05
C LEU A 171 11.31 5.40 -9.61
N ALA A 172 10.22 5.75 -8.95
CA ALA A 172 10.18 6.03 -7.51
C ALA A 172 8.83 5.60 -6.92
N ILE A 173 8.77 5.27 -5.64
CA ILE A 173 7.52 4.93 -4.94
C ILE A 173 6.56 6.13 -4.95
N PHE A 174 7.10 7.33 -4.72
CA PHE A 174 6.36 8.60 -4.70
C PHE A 174 6.60 9.42 -5.96
N TYR A 175 6.75 8.73 -7.09
CA TYR A 175 7.01 9.36 -8.38
C TYR A 175 5.95 10.41 -8.70
N ARG A 176 6.41 11.60 -9.14
CA ARG A 176 5.56 12.76 -9.48
C ARG A 176 4.63 13.26 -8.38
N LEU A 177 4.82 12.86 -7.11
CA LEU A 177 4.03 13.45 -6.02
C LEU A 177 4.40 14.91 -5.77
N ASN A 178 5.68 15.25 -5.86
CA ASN A 178 6.16 16.58 -5.55
C ASN A 178 5.65 17.62 -6.56
N ASN A 179 5.15 18.74 -6.06
CA ASN A 179 4.57 19.82 -6.84
C ASN A 179 3.40 19.38 -7.73
N SER A 180 2.67 18.36 -7.29
CA SER A 180 1.46 17.86 -7.94
C SER A 180 0.26 17.95 -7.01
N ASN A 181 -0.92 17.54 -7.49
CA ASN A 181 -2.13 17.43 -6.68
C ASN A 181 -2.63 15.99 -6.63
N ASP A 182 -3.37 15.64 -5.57
CA ASP A 182 -3.99 14.34 -5.41
C ASP A 182 -5.40 14.26 -6.03
N GLU A 183 -5.47 14.65 -7.30
CA GLU A 183 -6.70 14.86 -8.07
C GLU A 183 -7.59 15.97 -7.49
N TYR A 184 -8.76 16.16 -8.10
CA TYR A 184 -9.74 17.10 -7.57
C TYR A 184 -10.73 16.40 -6.64
N TYR A 185 -11.23 17.18 -5.69
CA TYR A 185 -12.27 16.79 -4.75
C TYR A 185 -13.49 17.69 -4.94
N ILE A 186 -14.67 17.12 -4.71
CA ILE A 186 -15.89 17.86 -4.41
C ILE A 186 -16.31 17.46 -3.02
N ILE A 187 -16.34 18.41 -2.08
CA ILE A 187 -16.70 18.17 -0.69
C ILE A 187 -17.92 18.99 -0.29
N GLU A 188 -18.61 18.53 0.74
CA GLU A 188 -19.65 19.30 1.43
C GLU A 188 -19.06 20.47 2.21
N THR A 189 -19.70 21.62 2.10
CA THR A 189 -19.30 22.85 2.82
C THR A 189 -19.80 22.91 4.25
N GLY A 190 -20.76 22.04 4.61
CA GLY A 190 -21.48 22.10 5.88
C GLY A 190 -22.63 23.11 5.92
N LYS A 191 -22.93 23.81 4.81
CA LYS A 191 -24.01 24.82 4.75
C LYS A 191 -25.40 24.26 5.08
N LYS A 192 -25.70 23.04 4.61
CA LYS A 192 -26.97 22.33 4.89
C LYS A 192 -26.97 21.70 6.28
N ASP A 193 -25.88 21.03 6.61
CA ASP A 193 -25.69 20.37 7.89
C ASP A 193 -24.21 20.47 8.26
N ILE A 194 -23.91 21.13 9.38
CA ILE A 194 -22.54 21.34 9.82
C ILE A 194 -21.81 20.01 10.09
N ASN A 195 -22.52 18.94 10.45
CA ASN A 195 -21.91 17.63 10.66
C ASN A 195 -21.45 16.94 9.36
N SER A 196 -21.81 17.51 8.21
CA SER A 196 -21.38 17.05 6.89
C SER A 196 -20.15 17.79 6.36
N ILE A 197 -19.61 18.78 7.06
CA ILE A 197 -18.50 19.60 6.55
C ILE A 197 -17.27 18.75 6.19
N GLY A 198 -16.72 18.95 5.00
CA GLY A 198 -15.57 18.20 4.50
C GLY A 198 -15.86 16.77 4.06
N LEU A 199 -17.10 16.29 4.13
CA LEU A 199 -17.46 14.99 3.57
C LEU A 199 -17.25 14.98 2.06
N ILE A 200 -16.56 13.97 1.56
CA ILE A 200 -16.24 13.83 0.14
C ILE A 200 -17.47 13.31 -0.60
N ARG A 201 -17.83 14.00 -1.68
CA ARG A 201 -18.85 13.55 -2.64
C ARG A 201 -18.23 12.91 -3.86
N GLU A 202 -17.18 13.53 -4.37
CA GLU A 202 -16.43 13.02 -5.52
C GLU A 202 -14.94 13.20 -5.29
N TRP A 203 -14.18 12.23 -5.78
CA TRP A 203 -12.74 12.31 -5.95
C TRP A 203 -12.39 11.84 -7.36
N ALA A 204 -11.56 12.61 -8.06
CA ALA A 204 -11.16 12.33 -9.43
C ALA A 204 -12.34 12.11 -10.41
N GLY A 205 -13.47 12.78 -10.14
CA GLY A 205 -14.69 12.75 -10.95
C GLY A 205 -15.59 11.55 -10.77
N SER A 206 -15.44 10.83 -9.68
CA SER A 206 -16.30 9.69 -9.33
C SER A 206 -16.59 9.68 -7.82
N ASP A 207 -17.75 9.14 -7.46
CA ASP A 207 -18.15 8.84 -6.07
C ASP A 207 -17.71 7.43 -5.63
N LEU A 208 -17.22 6.63 -6.58
CA LEU A 208 -16.66 5.30 -6.38
C LEU A 208 -15.26 5.19 -6.96
N LEU A 209 -14.40 4.47 -6.25
CA LEU A 209 -13.09 4.08 -6.75
C LEU A 209 -13.22 3.15 -7.97
N PRO A 210 -12.23 3.16 -8.88
CA PRO A 210 -12.23 2.30 -10.07
C PRO A 210 -12.46 0.81 -9.76
N SER A 211 -13.26 0.15 -10.59
CA SER A 211 -13.51 -1.30 -10.47
C SER A 211 -12.26 -2.20 -10.57
N PRO A 212 -11.17 -1.81 -11.26
CA PRO A 212 -9.94 -2.60 -11.23
C PRO A 212 -9.27 -2.64 -9.85
N TRP A 213 -9.47 -1.63 -9.01
CA TRP A 213 -8.79 -1.50 -7.71
C TRP A 213 -9.36 -2.45 -6.67
N TRP A 214 -10.68 -2.43 -6.45
CA TRP A 214 -11.34 -3.25 -5.44
C TRP A 214 -12.51 -4.05 -6.02
N GLN A 215 -12.68 -5.29 -5.55
CA GLN A 215 -13.64 -6.23 -6.15
C GLN A 215 -15.10 -5.94 -5.76
N THR A 216 -15.32 -5.41 -4.55
CA THR A 216 -16.68 -5.17 -4.03
C THR A 216 -17.03 -3.70 -4.10
N THR A 217 -18.30 -3.38 -4.29
CA THR A 217 -18.78 -1.99 -4.24
C THR A 217 -18.46 -1.33 -2.89
N GLN A 218 -18.59 -2.07 -1.79
CA GLN A 218 -18.25 -1.58 -0.45
C GLN A 218 -16.79 -1.08 -0.36
N ALA A 219 -15.84 -1.85 -0.87
CA ALA A 219 -14.42 -1.48 -0.83
C ALA A 219 -14.09 -0.30 -1.76
N ARG A 220 -14.95 -0.02 -2.75
CA ARG A 220 -14.81 1.12 -3.67
C ARG A 220 -15.47 2.40 -3.16
N MET A 221 -16.25 2.35 -2.08
CA MET A 221 -16.92 3.56 -1.57
C MET A 221 -15.88 4.56 -1.05
N ILE A 222 -16.01 5.81 -1.49
CA ILE A 222 -15.26 6.94 -0.94
C ILE A 222 -16.07 7.46 0.27
N ASN A 223 -15.72 6.97 1.45
CA ASN A 223 -16.41 7.28 2.68
C ASN A 223 -15.69 8.35 3.50
N GLY A 224 -16.48 9.26 4.06
CA GLY A 224 -16.04 10.21 5.08
C GLY A 224 -15.36 11.44 4.52
N THR A 225 -14.41 11.97 5.29
CA THR A 225 -13.67 13.19 4.97
C THR A 225 -12.29 12.89 4.37
N ASP A 226 -11.58 13.91 3.90
CA ASP A 226 -10.13 13.78 3.68
C ASP A 226 -9.40 13.70 5.04
N THR A 227 -8.10 13.38 5.03
CA THR A 227 -7.31 13.28 6.27
C THR A 227 -7.12 14.61 7.01
N GLY A 228 -7.49 15.75 6.41
CA GLY A 228 -7.31 17.10 6.93
C GLY A 228 -8.59 17.82 7.36
N SER A 229 -9.77 17.21 7.19
CA SER A 229 -11.06 17.89 7.38
C SER A 229 -11.78 17.48 8.68
N PHE A 230 -12.92 18.14 8.92
CA PHE A 230 -13.63 18.17 10.20
C PHE A 230 -15.05 17.63 10.03
N ALA A 231 -15.30 16.36 10.32
CA ALA A 231 -16.66 15.89 10.57
C ALA A 231 -16.63 14.56 11.35
N PRO A 232 -17.63 14.28 12.20
CA PRO A 232 -18.67 15.21 12.68
C PRO A 232 -18.11 16.21 13.72
N LEU A 233 -18.87 17.24 14.10
CA LEU A 233 -18.53 18.07 15.27
C LEU A 233 -18.94 17.37 16.58
N HIS A 234 -18.49 17.90 17.72
CA HIS A 234 -18.84 17.38 19.05
C HIS A 234 -18.53 15.89 19.22
N LEU A 235 -17.26 15.55 19.11
CA LEU A 235 -16.80 14.17 19.20
C LEU A 235 -17.05 13.57 20.57
N THR A 236 -17.64 12.38 20.55
CA THR A 236 -17.85 11.51 21.71
C THR A 236 -17.05 10.21 21.54
N PRO A 237 -16.86 9.43 22.62
CA PRO A 237 -16.26 8.09 22.51
C PRO A 237 -17.00 7.13 21.56
N ASP A 238 -18.30 7.34 21.35
CA ASP A 238 -19.12 6.53 20.43
C ASP A 238 -19.04 7.00 18.98
N SER A 239 -18.37 8.13 18.72
CA SER A 239 -18.20 8.67 17.38
C SER A 239 -17.35 7.74 16.50
N ILE A 240 -17.75 7.61 15.23
CA ILE A 240 -17.03 6.83 14.22
C ILE A 240 -16.54 7.79 13.15
N LEU A 241 -15.23 7.84 12.95
CA LEU A 241 -14.60 8.74 12.00
C LEU A 241 -14.22 7.99 10.73
N LEU A 242 -15.04 8.15 9.69
CA LEU A 242 -14.72 7.66 8.36
C LEU A 242 -13.83 8.69 7.65
N PHE A 243 -12.80 8.20 6.97
CA PHE A 243 -11.97 9.04 6.10
C PHE A 243 -11.48 8.27 4.88
N PHE A 244 -11.26 9.00 3.80
CA PHE A 244 -10.65 8.49 2.59
C PHE A 244 -9.17 8.87 2.55
N SER A 245 -8.30 7.88 2.36
CA SER A 245 -6.89 8.11 2.08
C SER A 245 -6.67 7.91 0.58
N SER A 246 -6.53 9.01 -0.16
CA SER A 246 -6.15 8.99 -1.58
C SER A 246 -4.77 8.33 -1.76
N PHE A 247 -3.89 8.45 -0.78
CA PHE A 247 -2.56 7.84 -0.76
C PHE A 247 -2.62 6.30 -0.68
N LEU A 248 -3.56 5.73 0.08
CA LEU A 248 -3.75 4.29 0.20
C LEU A 248 -4.90 3.75 -0.66
N CYS A 249 -5.48 4.59 -1.51
CA CYS A 249 -6.52 4.24 -2.47
C CYS A 249 -7.76 3.58 -1.83
N ARG A 250 -8.09 3.88 -0.56
CA ARG A 250 -9.23 3.30 0.14
C ARG A 250 -9.71 4.19 1.30
N SER A 251 -10.93 3.94 1.74
CA SER A 251 -11.45 4.49 2.99
C SER A 251 -11.14 3.60 4.20
N PHE A 252 -11.08 4.26 5.36
CA PHE A 252 -10.82 3.66 6.66
C PHE A 252 -11.82 4.17 7.70
N THR A 253 -11.91 3.42 8.78
CA THR A 253 -12.68 3.78 9.97
C THR A 253 -11.73 4.00 11.14
N ALA A 254 -11.72 5.19 11.73
CA ALA A 254 -11.08 5.46 12.99
C ALA A 254 -12.11 5.47 14.12
N VAL A 255 -11.76 4.85 15.25
CA VAL A 255 -12.60 4.68 16.44
C VAL A 255 -11.91 5.28 17.65
N PHE A 256 -12.68 5.62 18.68
CA PHE A 256 -12.15 6.12 19.93
C PHE A 256 -11.09 5.19 20.51
N SER A 257 -9.96 5.76 20.88
CA SER A 257 -8.88 5.07 21.59
C SER A 257 -8.89 5.44 23.06
N LYS A 258 -8.75 6.75 23.35
CA LYS A 258 -8.67 7.28 24.72
C LYS A 258 -8.87 8.79 24.76
N TYR A 259 -9.17 9.30 25.94
CA TYR A 259 -8.97 10.72 26.24
C TYR A 259 -7.48 11.04 26.30
N SER A 260 -7.12 12.24 25.87
CA SER A 260 -5.74 12.71 25.79
C SER A 260 -5.63 14.20 26.10
N THR A 261 -4.41 14.70 26.18
CA THR A 261 -4.11 16.12 26.30
C THR A 261 -2.96 16.44 25.36
N TYR A 262 -3.15 17.43 24.49
CA TYR A 262 -2.12 17.86 23.55
C TYR A 262 -1.87 19.36 23.70
N LYS A 263 -0.63 19.72 24.06
CA LYS A 263 -0.24 21.11 24.36
C LYS A 263 -1.24 21.79 25.32
N GLU A 264 -1.55 21.12 26.43
CA GLU A 264 -2.47 21.59 27.48
C GLU A 264 -3.96 21.69 27.07
N MET A 265 -4.31 21.38 25.82
CA MET A 265 -5.69 21.33 25.37
C MET A 265 -6.30 19.93 25.59
N LYS A 266 -7.53 19.89 26.11
CA LYS A 266 -8.31 18.64 26.18
C LYS A 266 -8.50 18.10 24.78
N SER A 267 -8.22 16.81 24.59
CA SER A 267 -8.29 16.18 23.29
C SER A 267 -8.80 14.74 23.41
N ILE A 268 -9.25 14.20 22.30
CA ILE A 268 -9.65 12.81 22.16
C ILE A 268 -8.79 12.16 21.09
N GLU A 269 -8.25 10.99 21.40
CA GLU A 269 -7.48 10.17 20.47
C GLU A 269 -8.40 9.18 19.77
N PHE A 270 -8.40 9.21 18.43
CA PHE A 270 -9.00 8.20 17.58
C PHE A 270 -7.91 7.44 16.83
N MET A 271 -8.10 6.14 16.63
CA MET A 271 -7.16 5.31 15.88
C MET A 271 -7.87 4.37 14.92
N VAL A 272 -7.17 3.98 13.86
CA VAL A 272 -7.64 2.90 12.98
C VAL A 272 -7.36 1.55 13.65
N PRO A 273 -8.38 0.71 13.88
CA PRO A 273 -8.22 -0.56 14.58
C PRO A 273 -7.54 -1.63 13.69
N GLU A 274 -6.89 -2.61 14.32
CA GLU A 274 -6.12 -3.65 13.60
C GLU A 274 -6.95 -4.40 12.54
N LYS A 275 -8.24 -4.61 12.81
CA LYS A 275 -9.17 -5.30 11.90
C LYS A 275 -9.28 -4.64 10.52
N GLU A 276 -9.03 -3.34 10.39
CA GLU A 276 -9.05 -2.63 9.09
C GLU A 276 -7.94 -3.11 8.13
N PHE A 277 -6.90 -3.74 8.67
CA PHE A 277 -5.80 -4.38 7.95
C PHE A 277 -5.98 -5.91 7.84
N ASP A 278 -7.06 -6.46 8.37
CA ASP A 278 -7.37 -7.89 8.29
C ASP A 278 -8.29 -8.19 7.11
N THR A 279 -7.70 -8.48 5.95
CA THR A 279 -8.46 -8.85 4.74
C THR A 279 -9.07 -10.25 4.81
N ILE A 280 -8.76 -11.04 5.84
CA ILE A 280 -9.43 -12.33 6.08
C ILE A 280 -10.84 -12.10 6.60
N ASN A 281 -10.99 -11.11 7.50
CA ASN A 281 -12.27 -10.71 8.06
C ASN A 281 -13.30 -10.40 6.96
N ASN A 282 -14.49 -10.96 7.11
CA ASN A 282 -15.55 -10.84 6.11
C ASN A 282 -15.94 -9.39 5.79
N ASN A 283 -15.81 -8.47 6.76
CA ASN A 283 -16.12 -7.06 6.56
C ASN A 283 -15.13 -6.35 5.60
N TYR A 284 -13.93 -6.91 5.44
CA TYR A 284 -12.83 -6.33 4.66
C TYR A 284 -12.40 -7.23 3.49
N ILE A 285 -13.21 -8.24 3.15
CA ILE A 285 -12.96 -9.20 2.06
C ILE A 285 -12.71 -8.53 0.69
N GLY A 286 -13.29 -7.35 0.47
CA GLY A 286 -13.12 -6.59 -0.78
C GLY A 286 -11.72 -6.02 -1.00
N PHE A 287 -10.90 -5.97 0.06
CA PHE A 287 -9.50 -5.50 0.03
C PHE A 287 -8.48 -6.64 -0.11
N ARG A 288 -8.93 -7.89 -0.34
CA ARG A 288 -8.02 -9.03 -0.51
C ARG A 288 -7.13 -8.86 -1.74
N TYR A 289 -5.86 -9.15 -1.56
CA TYR A 289 -4.94 -9.26 -2.68
C TYR A 289 -5.35 -10.40 -3.60
N ARG A 290 -5.41 -10.11 -4.90
CA ARG A 290 -5.82 -11.07 -5.92
C ARG A 290 -4.79 -12.19 -6.09
N ASN A 291 -3.53 -11.91 -5.76
CA ASN A 291 -2.40 -12.83 -5.91
C ASN A 291 -2.45 -13.57 -7.26
N PRO A 292 -2.42 -12.83 -8.40
CA PRO A 292 -2.45 -13.45 -9.71
C PRO A 292 -1.24 -14.36 -9.97
N GLU A 293 -0.16 -14.19 -9.19
CA GLU A 293 1.04 -15.03 -9.20
C GLU A 293 0.78 -16.43 -8.62
N ARG A 294 -0.28 -16.59 -7.82
CA ARG A 294 -0.60 -17.82 -7.06
C ARG A 294 0.51 -18.26 -6.12
N ILE A 295 1.23 -17.30 -5.54
CA ILE A 295 2.35 -17.56 -4.64
C ILE A 295 1.87 -17.56 -3.19
N LYS A 296 2.29 -18.56 -2.41
CA LYS A 296 2.09 -18.56 -0.95
C LYS A 296 3.23 -17.79 -0.29
N TYR A 297 3.13 -16.45 -0.25
CA TYR A 297 4.19 -15.56 0.26
C TYR A 297 4.65 -15.86 1.70
N PHE A 298 3.76 -16.40 2.54
CA PHE A 298 4.07 -16.82 3.91
C PHE A 298 3.76 -18.32 4.08
N PRO A 299 4.70 -19.21 3.72
CA PRO A 299 4.49 -20.67 3.80
C PRO A 299 4.21 -21.18 5.22
N GLU A 300 4.87 -20.57 6.21
CA GLU A 300 4.73 -20.90 7.64
C GLU A 300 3.36 -20.48 8.21
N TRP A 301 2.69 -19.50 7.61
CA TRP A 301 1.37 -19.07 8.05
C TRP A 301 0.30 -20.08 7.66
N ASN A 302 -0.50 -20.47 8.65
CA ASN A 302 -1.65 -21.32 8.50
C ASN A 302 -2.85 -20.68 9.22
N PRO A 303 -3.96 -20.36 8.53
CA PRO A 303 -5.15 -19.83 9.20
C PRO A 303 -5.81 -20.84 10.14
N CYS A 304 -5.42 -22.13 10.08
CA CYS A 304 -6.08 -23.24 10.76
C CYS A 304 -5.20 -23.95 11.79
N SER A 305 -4.35 -23.21 12.52
CA SER A 305 -3.38 -23.75 13.48
C SER A 305 -3.96 -24.63 14.59
N LYS A 306 -5.28 -24.61 14.80
CA LYS A 306 -6.01 -25.51 15.71
C LYS A 306 -7.01 -26.35 14.91
N ARG A 307 -6.56 -27.42 14.25
CA ARG A 307 -7.50 -28.40 13.68
C ARG A 307 -8.13 -29.19 14.84
N THR A 308 -9.39 -28.92 15.14
CA THR A 308 -10.24 -29.90 15.80
C THR A 308 -10.48 -31.04 14.81
N THR A 309 -9.92 -32.21 15.10
CA THR A 309 -10.21 -33.46 14.38
C THR A 309 -11.66 -33.85 14.67
N SER A 310 -12.58 -33.26 13.90
CA SER A 310 -13.95 -33.74 13.80
C SER A 310 -13.93 -35.02 12.94
N ASN A 311 -14.10 -36.18 13.58
CA ASN A 311 -14.14 -37.49 12.92
C ASN A 311 -15.42 -37.75 12.10
N ASN A 312 -16.29 -36.76 11.91
CA ASN A 312 -17.46 -36.88 11.06
C ASN A 312 -17.10 -36.51 9.62
N PHE A 313 -16.61 -37.48 8.86
CA PHE A 313 -16.34 -37.36 7.42
C PHE A 313 -17.64 -37.22 6.62
N THR A 314 -18.18 -36.01 6.55
CA THR A 314 -19.20 -35.66 5.58
C THR A 314 -18.54 -35.43 4.22
N SER A 315 -19.06 -36.06 3.17
CA SER A 315 -18.55 -35.88 1.80
C SER A 315 -18.67 -34.43 1.34
N CYS A 316 -17.57 -33.85 0.88
CA CYS A 316 -17.51 -32.45 0.42
C CYS A 316 -18.22 -32.20 -0.91
N SER A 317 -18.60 -33.27 -1.64
CA SER A 317 -19.25 -33.18 -2.94
C SER A 317 -20.67 -32.61 -2.89
N ASN A 318 -21.36 -32.68 -1.74
CA ASN A 318 -22.76 -32.28 -1.59
C ASN A 318 -22.97 -31.01 -0.75
N THR A 319 -21.89 -30.36 -0.31
CA THR A 319 -21.95 -29.22 0.61
C THR A 319 -21.57 -27.92 -0.09
N ASN A 320 -22.51 -26.98 -0.21
CA ASN A 320 -22.28 -25.65 -0.82
C ASN A 320 -21.57 -24.71 0.16
N ILE A 321 -20.31 -25.01 0.48
CA ILE A 321 -19.52 -24.28 1.48
C ILE A 321 -18.67 -23.22 0.78
N LYS A 322 -18.87 -21.96 1.15
CA LYS A 322 -18.07 -20.84 0.65
C LYS A 322 -16.75 -20.76 1.41
N CYS A 323 -15.72 -21.42 0.91
CA CYS A 323 -14.36 -21.41 1.47
C CYS A 323 -13.68 -20.03 1.43
N SER A 324 -14.31 -19.02 0.81
CA SER A 324 -13.81 -17.64 0.85
C SER A 324 -14.16 -16.89 2.14
N LEU A 325 -15.09 -17.38 2.95
CA LEU A 325 -15.49 -16.72 4.18
C LEU A 325 -14.58 -17.16 5.34
N GLU A 326 -14.24 -16.22 6.22
CA GLU A 326 -13.34 -16.42 7.37
C GLU A 326 -13.71 -17.68 8.19
N GLN A 327 -14.97 -17.78 8.61
CA GLN A 327 -15.48 -18.89 9.42
C GLN A 327 -15.39 -20.26 8.75
N ASN A 328 -15.29 -20.29 7.41
CA ASN A 328 -15.25 -21.53 6.63
C ASN A 328 -13.82 -21.92 6.23
N LEU A 329 -12.82 -21.04 6.39
CA LEU A 329 -11.45 -21.30 5.92
C LEU A 329 -10.89 -22.62 6.45
N CYS A 330 -11.25 -22.97 7.70
CA CYS A 330 -10.79 -24.16 8.39
C CYS A 330 -11.75 -25.33 8.37
N HIS A 331 -12.84 -25.23 7.61
CA HIS A 331 -13.71 -26.36 7.34
C HIS A 331 -12.95 -27.46 6.58
N HIS A 332 -13.24 -28.75 6.82
CA HIS A 332 -12.48 -29.87 6.24
C HIS A 332 -12.53 -29.93 4.71
N CYS A 333 -13.58 -29.37 4.12
CA CYS A 333 -13.72 -29.22 2.66
C CYS A 333 -12.95 -28.02 2.07
N CYS A 334 -12.40 -27.15 2.91
CA CYS A 334 -11.64 -25.99 2.49
C CYS A 334 -10.14 -26.22 2.66
N LYS A 335 -9.34 -25.54 1.84
CA LYS A 335 -7.88 -25.70 1.80
C LYS A 335 -7.14 -24.60 2.57
N GLY A 336 -7.72 -24.14 3.68
CA GLY A 336 -7.13 -23.10 4.53
C GLY A 336 -6.91 -21.80 3.75
N SER A 337 -5.65 -21.39 3.61
CA SER A 337 -5.29 -20.16 2.90
C SER A 337 -5.40 -20.26 1.37
N TYR A 338 -5.65 -21.45 0.80
CA TYR A 338 -5.89 -21.60 -0.64
C TYR A 338 -7.38 -21.44 -0.96
N VAL A 339 -7.72 -20.35 -1.64
CA VAL A 339 -9.10 -19.93 -1.93
C VAL A 339 -9.17 -19.43 -3.38
N ASN A 340 -10.23 -19.82 -4.11
CA ASN A 340 -10.51 -19.34 -5.47
C ASN A 340 -9.33 -19.48 -6.46
N GLY A 341 -8.52 -20.52 -6.33
CA GLY A 341 -7.40 -20.78 -7.24
C GLY A 341 -6.10 -20.05 -6.90
N THR A 342 -6.02 -19.37 -5.75
CA THR A 342 -4.83 -18.64 -5.29
C THR A 342 -4.67 -18.71 -3.76
N TYR A 343 -3.64 -18.08 -3.22
CA TYR A 343 -3.37 -18.01 -1.78
C TYR A 343 -3.71 -16.63 -1.20
N LEU A 344 -4.34 -16.62 -0.04
CA LEU A 344 -4.62 -15.41 0.73
C LEU A 344 -3.33 -14.82 1.30
N LEU A 345 -3.30 -13.48 1.43
CA LEU A 345 -2.36 -12.83 2.34
C LEU A 345 -2.81 -13.01 3.79
N PRO A 346 -1.89 -13.09 4.76
CA PRO A 346 -2.22 -13.09 6.18
C PRO A 346 -2.93 -11.79 6.63
N PRO A 347 -3.58 -11.81 7.80
CA PRO A 347 -4.04 -10.58 8.46
C PRO A 347 -2.92 -9.55 8.67
N GLY A 348 -3.29 -8.27 8.72
CA GLY A 348 -2.35 -7.17 8.98
C GLY A 348 -1.72 -6.56 7.72
N MET A 349 -2.21 -6.90 6.52
CA MET A 349 -1.71 -6.36 5.26
C MET A 349 -2.75 -6.40 4.15
N PHE A 350 -2.60 -5.49 3.18
CA PHE A 350 -3.46 -5.39 1.98
C PHE A 350 -2.65 -4.79 0.81
N PRO A 351 -3.06 -4.96 -0.47
CA PRO A 351 -2.30 -4.45 -1.60
C PRO A 351 -2.50 -2.94 -1.81
N LEU A 352 -1.46 -2.23 -2.21
CA LEU A 352 -1.58 -0.89 -2.79
C LEU A 352 -1.93 -1.02 -4.28
N VAL A 353 -3.07 -0.45 -4.68
CA VAL A 353 -3.67 -0.69 -6.00
C VAL A 353 -3.58 0.51 -6.95
N CYS A 354 -3.20 1.68 -6.44
CA CYS A 354 -3.05 2.91 -7.21
C CYS A 354 -1.73 3.60 -6.88
N PHE A 355 -1.27 4.47 -7.79
CA PHE A 355 -0.23 5.43 -7.44
C PHE A 355 -0.78 6.32 -6.32
N PRO A 356 -0.02 6.55 -5.23
CA PRO A 356 -0.53 7.30 -4.11
C PRO A 356 -1.12 8.64 -4.54
N GLY A 357 -2.38 8.92 -4.19
CA GLY A 357 -3.05 10.17 -4.53
C GLY A 357 -3.45 10.35 -6.00
N LYS A 358 -3.29 9.35 -6.88
CA LYS A 358 -3.63 9.47 -8.31
C LYS A 358 -4.71 8.50 -8.73
N ASN A 359 -5.55 8.91 -9.68
CA ASN A 359 -6.51 8.02 -10.33
C ASN A 359 -5.85 7.15 -11.42
N GLU A 360 -4.74 6.51 -11.05
CA GLU A 360 -3.93 5.67 -11.92
C GLU A 360 -3.58 4.38 -11.17
N THR A 361 -3.81 3.23 -11.80
CA THR A 361 -3.48 1.92 -11.23
C THR A 361 -1.97 1.77 -11.11
N LEU A 362 -1.52 1.24 -9.97
CA LEU A 362 -0.11 0.93 -9.76
C LEU A 362 0.28 -0.25 -10.66
N PRO A 363 1.30 -0.13 -11.53
CA PRO A 363 1.71 -1.18 -12.45
C PRO A 363 2.58 -2.25 -11.78
N ILE A 364 2.95 -2.04 -10.51
CA ILE A 364 3.76 -2.94 -9.69
C ILE A 364 2.95 -3.42 -8.48
N SER A 365 3.17 -4.65 -8.06
CA SER A 365 2.52 -5.20 -6.88
C SER A 365 3.22 -4.74 -5.60
N ALA A 366 2.53 -3.91 -4.81
CA ALA A 366 2.98 -3.45 -3.50
C ALA A 366 1.97 -3.82 -2.41
N ILE A 367 2.46 -4.14 -1.22
CA ILE A 367 1.69 -4.54 -0.05
C ILE A 367 1.92 -3.52 1.06
N ILE A 368 0.83 -2.99 1.60
CA ILE A 368 0.81 -2.10 2.75
C ILE A 368 0.61 -2.91 4.02
N SER A 369 1.40 -2.60 5.04
CA SER A 369 1.24 -3.15 6.39
C SER A 369 1.57 -2.08 7.43
N PRO A 370 1.19 -2.28 8.69
CA PRO A 370 1.81 -1.58 9.81
C PRO A 370 3.31 -1.88 9.91
N PRO A 371 4.08 -1.02 10.61
CA PRO A 371 5.49 -1.24 10.87
C PRO A 371 5.82 -2.63 11.40
N TYR A 372 6.83 -3.27 10.80
CA TYR A 372 7.34 -4.58 11.22
C TYR A 372 6.31 -5.71 11.17
N PHE A 373 5.27 -5.57 10.34
CA PHE A 373 4.11 -6.47 10.32
C PHE A 373 3.40 -6.57 11.68
N SER A 374 3.38 -5.50 12.48
CA SER A 374 2.93 -5.56 13.88
C SER A 374 1.49 -6.05 14.10
N TYR A 375 0.61 -5.99 13.08
CA TYR A 375 -0.76 -6.53 13.16
C TYR A 375 -0.89 -7.95 12.60
N SER A 376 0.19 -8.50 12.04
CA SER A 376 0.18 -9.84 11.46
C SER A 376 0.48 -10.93 12.49
N PRO A 377 0.13 -12.20 12.19
CA PRO A 377 0.51 -13.36 13.01
C PRO A 377 2.02 -13.48 13.20
N LYS A 378 2.43 -14.16 14.27
CA LYS A 378 3.84 -14.31 14.65
C LYS A 378 4.68 -14.93 13.53
N GLU A 379 4.15 -15.90 12.80
CA GLU A 379 4.82 -16.57 11.68
C GLU A 379 5.16 -15.59 10.55
N VAL A 380 4.36 -14.53 10.40
CA VAL A 380 4.56 -13.46 9.42
C VAL A 380 5.63 -12.48 9.92
N ILE A 381 5.56 -12.06 11.18
CA ILE A 381 6.57 -11.18 11.79
C ILE A 381 7.95 -11.89 11.79
N ASP A 382 7.98 -13.18 12.14
CA ASP A 382 9.17 -14.02 12.22
C ASP A 382 9.71 -14.43 10.85
N SER A 383 9.06 -14.00 9.76
CA SER A 383 9.52 -14.27 8.40
C SER A 383 10.59 -13.28 7.91
N VAL A 384 10.85 -12.21 8.68
CA VAL A 384 11.94 -11.26 8.46
C VAL A 384 12.76 -11.14 9.74
N ILE A 385 14.07 -11.31 9.63
CA ILE A 385 15.02 -11.16 10.73
C ILE A 385 15.44 -9.69 10.80
N GLY A 386 15.62 -9.15 12.00
CA GLY A 386 16.02 -7.76 12.22
C GLY A 386 14.86 -6.79 12.46
N PHE A 387 13.61 -7.22 12.27
CA PHE A 387 12.44 -6.46 12.73
C PHE A 387 12.46 -6.22 14.24
N GLN A 388 12.15 -4.98 14.63
CA GLN A 388 12.08 -4.61 16.03
C GLN A 388 10.92 -5.35 16.71
N ARG A 389 11.21 -5.97 17.86
CA ARG A 389 10.19 -6.61 18.70
C ARG A 389 9.53 -5.54 19.57
N LEU A 390 8.33 -5.16 19.17
CA LEU A 390 7.56 -4.11 19.82
C LEU A 390 6.76 -4.70 20.99
N ASN A 391 6.92 -4.13 22.18
CA ASN A 391 6.10 -4.47 23.34
C ASN A 391 4.66 -3.95 23.21
N VAL A 392 4.48 -2.86 22.46
CA VAL A 392 3.20 -2.23 22.17
C VAL A 392 3.10 -2.07 20.67
N LYS A 393 2.02 -2.58 20.06
CA LYS A 393 1.79 -2.45 18.63
C LYS A 393 1.54 -0.97 18.28
N PRO A 394 2.23 -0.40 17.28
CA PRO A 394 2.00 0.96 16.85
C PRO A 394 0.59 1.11 16.25
N SER A 395 -0.03 2.26 16.49
CA SER A 395 -1.23 2.65 15.74
C SER A 395 -0.79 3.16 14.37
N VAL A 396 -1.32 2.59 13.28
CA VAL A 396 -0.99 3.05 11.92
C VAL A 396 -1.51 4.45 11.66
N PHE A 397 -2.76 4.72 12.05
CA PHE A 397 -3.36 6.04 12.01
C PHE A 397 -3.75 6.45 13.41
N LYS A 398 -3.32 7.65 13.81
CA LYS A 398 -3.69 8.27 15.07
C LYS A 398 -4.10 9.71 14.83
N PHE A 399 -5.31 10.04 15.27
CA PHE A 399 -5.86 11.39 15.21
C PHE A 399 -6.05 11.89 16.63
N ILE A 400 -5.36 12.96 17.00
CA ILE A 400 -5.63 13.71 18.22
C ILE A 400 -6.50 14.90 17.82
N ARG A 401 -7.74 14.88 18.27
CA ARG A 401 -8.76 15.88 17.92
C ARG A 401 -9.16 16.69 19.15
N GLU A 402 -9.40 17.97 18.96
CA GLU A 402 -10.16 18.75 19.92
C GLU A 402 -11.65 18.34 19.82
N PRO A 403 -12.33 17.99 20.92
CA PRO A 403 -13.66 17.37 20.86
C PRO A 403 -14.77 18.28 20.31
N ASP A 404 -14.79 19.57 20.62
CA ASP A 404 -15.92 20.43 20.30
C ASP A 404 -15.97 20.78 18.81
N PHE A 405 -14.84 21.22 18.25
CA PHE A 405 -14.70 21.66 16.86
C PHE A 405 -14.10 20.60 15.94
N ASN A 406 -13.70 19.43 16.48
CA ASN A 406 -13.03 18.35 15.76
C ASN A 406 -11.72 18.80 15.08
N SER A 407 -11.08 19.87 15.56
CA SER A 407 -9.82 20.34 14.97
C SER A 407 -8.70 19.32 15.16
N ILE A 408 -7.90 19.06 14.12
CA ILE A 408 -6.75 18.15 14.19
C ILE A 408 -5.65 18.85 14.96
N ALA A 409 -5.40 18.40 16.18
CA ALA A 409 -4.28 18.87 16.99
C ALA A 409 -2.98 18.13 16.61
N LYS A 410 -3.10 16.85 16.26
CA LYS A 410 -2.00 16.01 15.75
C LYS A 410 -2.56 14.87 14.89
N PHE A 411 -1.85 14.55 13.82
CA PHE A 411 -2.09 13.37 13.00
C PHE A 411 -0.78 12.60 12.80
N ASP A 412 -0.80 11.31 13.11
CA ASP A 412 0.30 10.39 12.80
C ASP A 412 -0.23 9.33 11.81
N ASP A 413 0.51 9.14 10.72
CA ASP A 413 0.31 8.11 9.69
C ASP A 413 1.63 7.32 9.56
N THR A 414 1.60 6.03 9.88
CA THR A 414 2.78 5.17 9.93
C THR A 414 2.49 3.83 9.26
N ASN A 415 2.96 3.68 8.02
CA ASN A 415 2.77 2.49 7.18
C ASN A 415 4.10 2.00 6.61
N ASP A 416 4.25 0.70 6.46
CA ASP A 416 5.29 0.05 5.66
C ASP A 416 4.78 -0.22 4.25
N VAL A 417 5.64 0.02 3.25
CA VAL A 417 5.42 -0.38 1.85
C VAL A 417 6.38 -1.52 1.53
N ASN A 418 5.82 -2.69 1.24
CA ASN A 418 6.57 -3.90 0.93
C ASN A 418 6.34 -4.27 -0.53
N SER A 419 7.38 -4.73 -1.23
CA SER A 419 7.15 -5.41 -2.51
C SER A 419 6.44 -6.72 -2.23
N SER A 420 5.46 -7.10 -3.07
CA SER A 420 4.84 -8.43 -2.95
C SER A 420 5.81 -9.55 -3.31
N ALA A 421 6.87 -9.27 -4.06
CA ALA A 421 7.77 -10.31 -4.57
C ALA A 421 8.72 -10.82 -3.49
N ARG A 422 8.68 -12.13 -3.26
CA ARG A 422 9.55 -12.89 -2.37
C ARG A 422 10.38 -13.88 -3.16
#